data_AF-A0A1Y2M7G2-F1
#
_entry.id   AF-A0A1Y2M7G2-F1
#
_cell.length_a   1.000
_cell.length_b   1.000
_cell.length_c   1.000
_cell.angle_alpha   90.00
_cell.angle_beta   90.00
_cell.angle_gamma   90.00
#
_symmetry.space_group_name_H-M   'P 1'
#
loop_
_entity.id
_entity.type
_entity.pdbx_description
1 polymer ?
#
loop_
_entity_poly.entity_id
_entity_poly.type
_entity_poly.pdbx_seq_one_letter_code
_entity_poly.pdbx_strand_id
1 'polypeptide(L)'
;MHIKNPQSALLTNHELLLHLRQEDAEYTGEDGTDRKRWKPKGLEHMLRDGLSYLQTADYSTITLAEAHPDRPMTLYKGPHSLFQALAPHYRLNKAEFVQMYNLRPTTQVMLELIIEEADQRFTEDQLQDILARITRVFEEVEAEIPLGVEDREMPKVENKLLGAARKKKVKRKKREE
;
A
#
# COMPACT_ATOMS: atom_id res chain seq x y z
N MET A 1 -20.32 -1.92 -21.97
CA MET A 1 -19.16 -2.07 -21.05
C MET A 1 -19.39 -3.32 -20.23
N HIS A 2 -18.41 -4.22 -20.09
CA HIS A 2 -18.55 -5.46 -19.30
C HIS A 2 -17.42 -5.53 -18.27
N ILE A 3 -17.76 -5.78 -17.01
CA ILE A 3 -16.80 -5.91 -15.92
C ILE A 3 -16.21 -7.33 -15.97
N LYS A 4 -14.90 -7.45 -16.21
CA LYS A 4 -14.21 -8.75 -16.23
C LYS A 4 -13.88 -9.24 -14.82
N ASN A 5 -13.30 -8.36 -14.00
CA ASN A 5 -12.94 -8.63 -12.62
C ASN A 5 -13.42 -7.44 -11.78
N PRO A 6 -14.36 -7.62 -10.84
CA PRO A 6 -14.89 -6.52 -10.03
C PRO A 6 -13.84 -5.97 -9.06
N GLN A 7 -12.94 -6.81 -8.56
CA GLN A 7 -11.85 -6.42 -7.67
C GLN A 7 -10.53 -7.00 -8.19
N SER A 8 -9.75 -6.17 -8.87
CA SER A 8 -8.44 -6.54 -9.44
C SER A 8 -7.30 -6.37 -8.45
N ALA A 9 -7.36 -5.34 -7.61
CA ALA A 9 -6.32 -4.96 -6.66
C ALA A 9 -6.91 -4.30 -5.41
N LEU A 10 -6.10 -4.22 -4.37
CA LEU A 10 -6.31 -3.34 -3.22
C LEU A 10 -5.21 -2.28 -3.31
N LEU A 11 -5.58 -1.02 -3.12
CA LEU A 11 -4.69 0.13 -3.18
C LEU A 11 -4.74 0.84 -1.84
N THR A 12 -3.57 1.29 -1.37
CA THR A 12 -3.45 2.12 -0.19
C THR A 12 -3.74 3.58 -0.50
N ASN A 13 -4.08 4.36 0.51
CA ASN A 13 -4.37 5.78 0.38
C ASN A 13 -3.17 6.56 -0.18
N HIS A 14 -1.95 6.14 0.15
CA HIS A 14 -0.73 6.74 -0.36
C HIS A 14 -0.50 6.44 -1.85
N GLU A 15 -0.66 5.17 -2.29
CA GLU A 15 -0.59 4.82 -3.72
C GLU A 15 -1.63 5.59 -4.53
N LEU A 16 -2.85 5.72 -3.99
CA LEU A 16 -3.90 6.51 -4.61
C LEU A 16 -3.53 8.00 -4.67
N LEU A 17 -3.00 8.58 -3.60
CA LEU A 17 -2.56 9.98 -3.57
C LEU A 17 -1.51 10.27 -4.64
N LEU A 18 -0.49 9.41 -4.77
CA LEU A 18 0.55 9.55 -5.78
C LEU A 18 -0.03 9.46 -7.19
N HIS A 19 -0.95 8.51 -7.42
CA HIS A 19 -1.60 8.37 -8.70
C HIS A 19 -2.45 9.59 -9.06
N LEU A 20 -3.24 10.12 -8.11
CA LEU A 20 -4.05 11.32 -8.34
C LEU A 20 -3.17 12.55 -8.62
N ARG A 21 -2.04 12.70 -7.92
CA ARG A 21 -1.06 13.77 -8.19
C ARG A 21 -0.44 13.64 -9.58
N GLN A 22 -0.08 12.44 -9.99
CA GLN A 22 0.47 12.18 -11.31
C GLN A 22 -0.54 12.48 -12.43
N GLU A 23 -1.79 12.04 -12.28
CA GLU A 23 -2.88 12.36 -13.21
C GLU A 23 -3.13 13.87 -13.27
N ASP A 24 -3.18 14.55 -12.12
CA ASP A 24 -3.39 16.00 -12.08
C ASP A 24 -2.28 16.75 -12.84
N ALA A 25 -1.02 16.33 -12.63
CA ALA A 25 0.17 16.87 -13.28
C ALA A 25 0.18 16.69 -14.81
N GLU A 26 -0.31 15.55 -15.33
CA GLU A 26 -0.42 15.32 -16.79
C GLU A 26 -1.38 16.32 -17.45
N TYR A 27 -2.45 16.71 -16.77
CA TYR A 27 -3.39 17.69 -17.31
C TYR A 27 -2.89 19.14 -17.15
N THR A 28 -2.20 19.46 -16.06
CA THR A 28 -1.63 20.79 -15.81
C THR A 28 -0.31 21.04 -16.55
N GLY A 29 0.30 19.99 -17.11
CA GLY A 29 1.60 20.04 -17.78
C GLY A 29 2.78 20.11 -16.81
N GLU A 30 2.56 19.82 -15.52
CA GLU A 30 3.59 19.81 -14.46
C GLU A 30 4.33 18.46 -14.38
N ASP A 31 3.99 17.51 -15.27
CA ASP A 31 4.62 16.20 -15.41
C ASP A 31 6.00 16.24 -16.12
N GLY A 32 6.53 17.43 -16.39
CA GLY A 32 7.79 17.65 -17.11
C GLY A 32 7.64 17.64 -18.64
N THR A 33 6.41 17.51 -19.17
CA THR A 33 6.16 17.61 -20.62
C THR A 33 5.73 19.02 -21.06
N ASP A 34 5.35 19.89 -20.13
CA ASP A 34 4.75 21.22 -20.35
C ASP A 34 3.46 21.21 -21.21
N ARG A 35 2.91 20.03 -21.50
CA ARG A 35 1.76 19.87 -22.40
C ARG A 35 0.46 19.91 -21.62
N LYS A 36 -0.11 21.09 -21.49
CA LYS A 36 -1.45 21.27 -20.90
C LYS A 36 -2.51 20.59 -21.74
N ARG A 37 -3.37 19.81 -21.07
CA ARG A 37 -4.52 19.14 -21.69
C ARG A 37 -5.80 19.62 -21.06
N TRP A 38 -6.88 19.60 -21.84
CA TRP A 38 -8.19 19.88 -21.29
C TRP A 38 -8.63 18.75 -20.36
N LYS A 39 -8.88 19.09 -19.09
CA LYS A 39 -9.43 18.20 -18.08
C LYS A 39 -10.95 18.12 -18.20
N PRO A 40 -11.55 16.93 -18.41
CA PRO A 40 -12.99 16.76 -18.38
C PRO A 40 -13.57 17.13 -17.00
N LYS A 41 -14.70 17.83 -16.95
CA LYS A 41 -15.28 18.35 -15.69
C LYS A 41 -15.51 17.30 -14.62
N GLY A 42 -15.96 16.10 -15.01
CA GLY A 42 -16.18 15.00 -14.06
C GLY A 42 -14.88 14.51 -13.41
N LEU A 43 -13.79 14.44 -14.21
CA LEU A 43 -12.47 14.08 -13.71
C LEU A 43 -11.91 15.19 -12.81
N GLU A 44 -12.09 16.45 -13.20
CA GLU A 44 -11.66 17.60 -12.41
C GLU A 44 -12.24 17.59 -10.99
N HIS A 45 -13.55 17.39 -10.86
CA HIS A 45 -14.19 17.30 -9.54
C HIS A 45 -13.69 16.09 -8.75
N MET A 46 -13.55 14.93 -9.39
CA MET A 46 -13.05 13.72 -8.73
C MET A 46 -11.61 13.89 -8.22
N LEU A 47 -10.72 14.48 -9.03
CA LEU A 47 -9.34 14.76 -8.65
C LEU A 47 -9.30 15.76 -7.49
N ARG A 48 -10.03 16.87 -7.60
CA ARG A 48 -10.08 17.90 -6.55
C ARG A 48 -10.59 17.34 -5.22
N ASP A 49 -11.72 16.65 -5.24
CA ASP A 49 -12.36 16.15 -4.02
C ASP A 49 -11.56 14.98 -3.43
N GLY A 50 -10.98 14.11 -4.27
CA GLY A 50 -10.11 13.01 -3.85
C GLY A 50 -8.80 13.49 -3.23
N LEU A 51 -8.15 14.48 -3.85
CA LEU A 51 -6.95 15.12 -3.29
C LEU A 51 -7.28 15.82 -1.97
N SER A 52 -8.36 16.61 -1.91
CA SER A 52 -8.81 17.27 -0.68
C SER A 52 -9.02 16.28 0.47
N TYR A 53 -9.69 15.16 0.21
CA TYR A 53 -9.88 14.09 1.19
C TYR A 53 -8.56 13.50 1.67
N LEU A 54 -7.69 13.08 0.75
CA LEU A 54 -6.40 12.46 1.09
C LEU A 54 -5.36 13.44 1.64
N GLN A 55 -5.60 14.74 1.52
CA GLN A 55 -4.73 15.81 2.02
C GLN A 55 -5.26 16.47 3.30
N THR A 56 -6.37 15.97 3.85
CA THR A 56 -6.88 16.46 5.14
C THR A 56 -5.87 16.16 6.24
N ALA A 57 -5.59 17.14 7.10
CA ALA A 57 -4.51 17.09 8.09
C ALA A 57 -4.62 15.94 9.11
N ASP A 58 -5.83 15.43 9.35
CA ASP A 58 -6.07 14.27 10.21
C ASP A 58 -5.51 12.98 9.60
N TYR A 59 -5.34 12.94 8.28
CA TYR A 59 -4.68 11.83 7.62
C TYR A 59 -3.18 12.04 7.55
N SER A 60 -2.49 10.96 7.82
CA SER A 60 -1.05 10.92 7.86
C SER A 60 -0.47 10.65 6.44
N THR A 61 -1.31 10.57 5.41
CA THR A 61 -0.95 10.30 4.01
C THR A 61 0.03 11.32 3.42
N ILE A 62 -0.10 12.62 3.73
CA ILE A 62 0.82 13.65 3.24
C ILE A 62 2.21 13.45 3.82
N THR A 63 2.30 13.29 5.15
CA THR A 63 3.60 13.18 5.83
C THR A 63 4.38 11.97 5.36
N LEU A 64 3.69 10.91 4.93
CA LEU A 64 4.31 9.74 4.32
C LEU A 64 4.93 10.05 2.95
N ALA A 65 4.19 10.75 2.09
CA ALA A 65 4.67 11.16 0.77
C ALA A 65 5.86 12.14 0.88
N GLU A 66 5.90 12.94 1.94
CA GLU A 66 6.99 13.87 2.24
C GLU A 66 8.20 13.20 2.90
N ALA A 67 8.01 12.05 3.58
CA ALA A 67 9.09 11.28 4.18
C ALA A 67 9.94 10.56 3.13
N HIS A 68 9.30 10.12 2.03
CA HIS A 68 9.97 9.45 0.91
C HIS A 68 9.67 10.14 -0.44
N PRO A 69 10.13 11.38 -0.67
CA PRO A 69 9.82 12.13 -1.88
C PRO A 69 10.42 11.51 -3.15
N ASP A 70 11.65 10.98 -3.08
CA ASP A 70 12.33 10.46 -4.27
C ASP A 70 11.94 9.01 -4.57
N ARG A 71 11.62 8.24 -3.52
CA ARG A 71 11.26 6.81 -3.60
C ARG A 71 10.01 6.49 -2.80
N PRO A 72 8.84 6.97 -3.25
CA PRO A 72 7.59 6.82 -2.52
C PRO A 72 7.11 5.35 -2.43
N MET A 73 7.71 4.43 -3.20
CA MET A 73 7.33 3.02 -3.22
C MET A 73 8.13 2.14 -2.25
N THR A 74 9.12 2.69 -1.54
CA THR A 74 10.07 1.92 -0.72
C THR A 74 9.37 1.18 0.42
N LEU A 75 8.28 1.74 0.91
CA LEU A 75 7.45 1.15 1.96
C LEU A 75 6.61 -0.05 1.49
N TYR A 76 6.46 -0.22 0.17
CA TYR A 76 5.64 -1.27 -0.44
C TYR A 76 6.47 -2.30 -1.22
N LYS A 77 7.68 -1.93 -1.62
CA LYS A 77 8.57 -2.74 -2.46
C LYS A 77 9.96 -2.84 -1.86
N GLY A 78 10.61 -3.98 -2.10
CA GLY A 78 11.93 -4.24 -1.55
C GLY A 78 11.92 -4.62 -0.06
N PRO A 79 13.12 -4.80 0.51
CA PRO A 79 13.31 -5.34 1.86
C PRO A 79 12.86 -4.40 2.98
N HIS A 80 12.73 -3.10 2.70
CA HIS A 80 12.28 -2.08 3.67
C HIS A 80 10.75 -1.96 3.73
N SER A 81 10.02 -2.72 2.91
CA SER A 81 8.57 -2.69 2.94
C SER A 81 8.00 -3.27 4.23
N LEU A 82 6.88 -2.72 4.70
CA LEU A 82 6.20 -3.22 5.90
C LEU A 82 5.78 -4.70 5.73
N PHE A 83 5.43 -5.08 4.51
CA PHE A 83 5.16 -6.47 4.17
C PHE A 83 6.35 -7.37 4.49
N GLN A 84 7.57 -6.98 4.13
CA GLN A 84 8.77 -7.77 4.43
C GLN A 84 9.17 -7.73 5.90
N ALA A 85 8.89 -6.64 6.60
CA ALA A 85 9.15 -6.54 8.03
C ALA A 85 8.25 -7.46 8.86
N LEU A 86 7.01 -7.69 8.43
CA LEU A 86 6.00 -8.42 9.22
C LEU A 86 5.72 -9.85 8.71
N ALA A 87 5.62 -10.06 7.39
CA ALA A 87 5.16 -11.34 6.83
C ALA A 87 5.99 -12.58 7.20
N PRO A 88 7.33 -12.49 7.42
CA PRO A 88 8.10 -13.64 7.89
C PRO A 88 7.69 -14.10 9.30
N HIS A 89 7.25 -13.18 10.15
CA HIS A 89 6.99 -13.42 11.57
C HIS A 89 5.50 -13.63 11.87
N TYR A 90 4.63 -12.94 11.14
CA TYR A 90 3.21 -12.84 11.46
C TYR A 90 2.33 -13.16 10.27
N ARG A 91 1.28 -13.94 10.54
CA ARG A 91 0.31 -14.33 9.53
C ARG A 91 -0.86 -13.33 9.51
N LEU A 92 -0.70 -12.29 8.70
CA LEU A 92 -1.69 -11.22 8.52
C LEU A 92 -2.42 -11.36 7.18
N ASN A 93 -3.59 -10.74 7.06
CA ASN A 93 -4.39 -10.67 5.83
C ASN A 93 -4.04 -9.39 5.04
N LYS A 94 -4.35 -9.39 3.73
CA LYS A 94 -4.17 -8.23 2.84
C LYS A 94 -4.91 -6.99 3.31
N ALA A 95 -6.14 -7.15 3.80
CA ALA A 95 -6.95 -6.03 4.28
C ALA A 95 -6.33 -5.38 5.52
N GLU A 96 -5.79 -6.19 6.43
CA GLU A 96 -5.08 -5.73 7.64
C GLU A 96 -3.85 -4.92 7.24
N PHE A 97 -3.05 -5.41 6.28
CA PHE A 97 -1.91 -4.64 5.75
C PHE A 97 -2.33 -3.30 5.17
N VAL A 98 -3.37 -3.27 4.32
CA VAL A 98 -3.87 -2.02 3.74
C VAL A 98 -4.30 -1.03 4.82
N GLN A 99 -5.00 -1.51 5.86
CA GLN A 99 -5.39 -0.68 7.00
C GLN A 99 -4.17 -0.19 7.79
N MET A 100 -3.16 -1.02 8.02
CA MET A 100 -1.91 -0.60 8.67
C MET A 100 -1.19 0.50 7.88
N TYR A 101 -1.13 0.38 6.55
CA TYR A 101 -0.56 1.44 5.69
C TYR A 101 -1.36 2.75 5.75
N ASN A 102 -2.69 2.65 5.80
CA ASN A 102 -3.57 3.83 5.77
C ASN A 102 -3.65 4.55 7.11
N LEU A 103 -3.75 3.79 8.21
CA LEU A 103 -4.04 4.32 9.54
C LEU A 103 -2.78 4.50 10.39
N ARG A 104 -1.72 3.72 10.15
CA ARG A 104 -0.44 3.76 10.87
C ARG A 104 -0.61 3.72 12.40
N PRO A 105 -1.02 2.56 12.95
CA PRO A 105 -1.28 2.44 14.38
C PRO A 105 -0.03 2.71 15.21
N THR A 106 -0.14 3.63 16.16
CA THR A 106 0.92 3.97 17.13
C THR A 106 0.63 3.45 18.53
N THR A 107 -0.59 2.98 18.76
CA THR A 107 -1.03 2.39 20.02
C THR A 107 -1.55 0.98 19.79
N GLN A 108 -1.41 0.14 20.80
CA GLN A 108 -1.87 -1.24 20.74
C GLN A 108 -3.39 -1.33 20.53
N VAL A 109 -4.16 -0.49 21.21
CA VAL A 109 -5.62 -0.42 21.03
C VAL A 109 -5.99 -0.18 19.56
N MET A 110 -5.27 0.69 18.87
CA MET A 110 -5.51 0.95 17.46
C MET A 110 -5.11 -0.25 16.58
N LEU A 111 -4.05 -0.97 16.94
CA LEU A 111 -3.64 -2.19 16.24
C LEU A 111 -4.69 -3.31 16.40
N GLU A 112 -5.24 -3.47 17.60
CA GLU A 112 -6.31 -4.43 17.91
C GLU A 112 -7.62 -4.11 17.17
N LEU A 113 -7.90 -2.84 16.87
CA LEU A 113 -9.03 -2.45 16.02
C LEU A 113 -8.82 -2.78 14.54
N ILE A 114 -7.56 -2.83 14.08
CA ILE A 114 -7.20 -3.13 12.69
C ILE A 114 -7.17 -4.65 12.45
N ILE A 115 -6.66 -5.42 13.43
CA ILE A 115 -6.50 -6.86 13.34
C ILE A 115 -7.73 -7.55 13.93
N GLU A 116 -8.47 -8.29 13.12
CA GLU A 116 -9.61 -9.08 13.60
C GLU A 116 -9.15 -10.14 14.61
N GLU A 117 -9.80 -10.18 15.78
CA GLU A 117 -9.54 -11.12 16.88
C GLU A 117 -8.04 -11.16 17.27
N ALA A 118 -7.44 -9.97 17.40
CA ALA A 118 -6.02 -9.79 17.67
C ALA A 118 -5.55 -10.53 18.93
N ASP A 119 -6.34 -10.48 20.00
CA ASP A 119 -6.13 -11.12 21.30
C ASP A 119 -6.12 -12.66 21.22
N GLN A 120 -6.84 -13.24 20.26
CA GLN A 120 -6.86 -14.68 20.04
C GLN A 120 -5.73 -15.15 19.12
N ARG A 121 -5.22 -14.26 18.25
CA ARG A 121 -4.23 -14.60 17.22
C ARG A 121 -2.79 -14.34 17.64
N PHE A 122 -2.58 -13.35 18.50
CA PHE A 122 -1.26 -12.87 18.88
C PHE A 122 -1.17 -12.67 20.39
N THR A 123 0.01 -12.91 20.95
CA THR A 123 0.28 -12.57 22.34
C THR A 123 0.55 -11.06 22.48
N GLU A 124 0.44 -10.54 23.70
CA GLU A 124 0.77 -9.14 24.01
C GLU A 124 2.16 -8.73 23.47
N ASP A 125 3.18 -9.54 23.76
CA ASP A 125 4.54 -9.30 23.29
C ASP A 125 4.65 -9.26 21.75
N GLN A 126 3.83 -10.05 21.06
CA GLN A 126 3.79 -10.06 19.60
C GLN A 126 3.10 -8.82 19.04
N LEU A 127 2.03 -8.34 19.67
CA LEU A 127 1.37 -7.09 19.29
C LEU A 127 2.32 -5.90 19.48
N GLN A 128 3.09 -5.89 20.57
CA GLN A 128 4.09 -4.86 20.80
C GLN A 128 5.25 -4.93 19.79
N ASP A 129 5.72 -6.12 19.40
CA ASP A 129 6.74 -6.26 18.35
C ASP A 129 6.21 -5.85 16.97
N ILE A 130 4.95 -6.18 16.64
CA ILE A 130 4.29 -5.71 15.41
C ILE A 130 4.27 -4.18 15.38
N LEU A 131 3.83 -3.55 16.47
CA LEU A 131 3.77 -2.10 16.58
C LEU A 131 5.17 -1.47 16.46
N ALA A 132 6.18 -2.03 17.12
CA ALA A 132 7.56 -1.55 17.03
C ALA A 132 8.10 -1.64 15.59
N ARG A 133 7.79 -2.72 14.86
CA ARG A 133 8.18 -2.88 13.44
C ARG A 133 7.45 -1.91 12.52
N ILE A 134 6.16 -1.68 12.76
CA ILE A 134 5.36 -0.68 12.04
C ILE A 134 6.01 0.70 12.19
N THR A 135 6.27 1.13 13.43
CA THR A 135 6.91 2.41 13.72
C THR A 135 8.27 2.51 13.04
N ARG A 136 9.11 1.48 13.18
CA ARG A 136 10.45 1.46 12.57
C ARG A 136 10.42 1.64 11.05
N VAL A 137 9.48 0.98 10.36
CA VAL A 137 9.39 1.08 8.90
C VAL A 137 8.89 2.46 8.46
N PHE A 138 7.92 3.03 9.17
CA PHE A 138 7.36 4.33 8.81
C PHE A 138 8.21 5.54 9.22
N GLU A 139 9.13 5.37 10.16
CA GLU A 139 10.08 6.40 10.61
C GLU A 139 11.47 6.24 9.96
N GLU A 140 11.65 5.26 9.09
CA GLU A 140 12.93 5.04 8.40
C GLU A 140 13.26 6.23 7.48
N VAL A 141 14.43 6.83 7.68
CA VAL A 141 14.85 7.99 6.90
C VAL A 141 15.25 7.55 5.50
N GLU A 142 14.62 8.12 4.47
CA GLU A 142 14.88 7.73 3.08
C GLU A 142 16.39 7.74 2.73
N ALA A 143 17.14 8.74 3.17
CA ALA A 143 18.57 8.88 2.88
C ALA A 143 19.44 7.69 3.35
N GLU A 144 18.99 6.92 4.35
CA GLU A 144 19.69 5.75 4.87
C GLU A 144 19.47 4.50 4.02
N ILE A 145 18.43 4.50 3.18
CA ILE A 145 18.06 3.37 2.34
C ILE A 145 18.91 3.40 1.07
N PRO A 146 19.69 2.34 0.76
CA PRO A 146 20.51 2.33 -0.45
C PRO A 146 19.67 2.45 -1.74
N LEU A 147 20.26 3.06 -2.77
CA LEU A 147 19.60 3.20 -4.07
C LEU A 147 19.37 1.84 -4.75
N GLY A 148 18.24 1.71 -5.45
CA GLY A 148 17.86 0.50 -6.20
C GLY A 148 17.43 -0.69 -5.33
N VAL A 149 17.20 -0.47 -4.04
CA VAL A 149 16.81 -1.55 -3.11
C VAL A 149 15.38 -2.05 -3.34
N GLU A 150 14.49 -1.21 -3.87
CA GLU A 150 13.11 -1.58 -4.24
C GLU A 150 13.04 -2.66 -5.33
N ASP A 151 14.00 -2.63 -6.26
CA ASP A 151 14.04 -3.49 -7.46
C ASP A 151 14.85 -4.77 -7.24
N ARG A 152 15.42 -4.97 -6.04
CA ARG A 152 16.15 -6.20 -5.73
C ARG A 152 15.20 -7.39 -5.75
N GLU A 153 15.59 -8.44 -6.49
CA GLU A 153 14.86 -9.70 -6.43
C GLU A 153 14.93 -10.27 -5.01
N MET A 154 13.76 -10.51 -4.43
CA MET A 154 13.64 -11.04 -3.08
C MET A 154 13.15 -12.48 -3.10
N PRO A 155 13.61 -13.30 -2.14
CA PRO A 155 13.06 -14.64 -1.94
C PRO A 155 11.57 -14.53 -1.62
N LYS A 156 10.80 -15.49 -2.10
CA LYS A 156 9.37 -15.57 -1.78
C LYS A 156 9.22 -15.86 -0.30
N VAL A 157 8.46 -15.03 0.40
CA VAL A 157 8.08 -15.28 1.80
C VAL A 157 7.32 -16.60 1.89
N GLU A 158 7.78 -17.51 2.75
CA GLU A 158 7.17 -18.82 2.94
C GLU A 158 5.78 -18.72 3.55
N ASN A 159 5.61 -17.77 4.47
CA ASN A 159 4.35 -17.44 5.13
C ASN A 159 3.43 -16.66 4.19
N LYS A 160 2.46 -17.38 3.60
CA LYS A 160 1.43 -16.79 2.77
C LYS A 160 0.43 -16.01 3.61
N LEU A 161 0.09 -14.81 3.13
CA LEU A 161 -1.01 -14.00 3.62
C LEU A 161 -2.28 -14.85 3.82
N LEU A 162 -3.01 -14.59 4.92
CA LEU A 162 -4.35 -15.13 5.10
C LEU A 162 -5.23 -14.70 3.91
N GLY A 163 -6.08 -15.61 3.42
CA GLY A 163 -6.94 -15.35 2.26
C GLY A 163 -6.25 -15.34 0.89
N ALA A 164 -4.93 -15.54 0.80
CA ALA A 164 -4.24 -15.72 -0.49
C ALA A 164 -4.55 -17.11 -1.09
N ALA A 165 -5.75 -17.27 -1.66
CA ALA A 165 -6.17 -18.52 -2.29
C ALA A 165 -5.20 -18.93 -3.41
N ARG A 166 -4.71 -20.18 -3.37
CA ARG A 166 -4.05 -20.80 -4.53
C ARG A 166 -5.07 -20.82 -5.67
N LYS A 167 -4.85 -20.04 -6.73
CA LYS A 167 -5.55 -20.26 -8.02
C LYS A 167 -5.28 -21.73 -8.42
N LYS A 168 -6.29 -22.60 -8.31
CA LYS A 168 -6.24 -23.92 -8.94
C LYS A 168 -6.02 -23.67 -10.42
N LYS A 169 -4.86 -24.10 -10.96
CA LYS A 169 -4.65 -24.15 -12.41
C LYS A 169 -5.73 -25.06 -12.98
N VAL A 170 -6.80 -24.49 -13.53
CA VAL A 170 -7.79 -25.25 -14.29
C VAL A 170 -7.06 -25.73 -15.55
N LYS A 171 -6.64 -27.01 -15.56
CA LYS A 171 -6.15 -27.67 -16.79
C LYS A 171 -7.32 -27.65 -17.78
N ARG A 172 -7.25 -26.76 -18.77
CA ARG A 172 -8.15 -26.80 -19.94
C ARG A 172 -7.94 -28.16 -20.61
N LYS A 173 -8.90 -29.08 -20.49
CA LYS A 173 -8.94 -30.31 -21.29
C LYS A 173 -9.05 -29.86 -22.75
N LYS A 174 -8.03 -30.14 -23.57
CA LYS A 174 -8.17 -30.03 -25.03
C LYS A 174 -9.33 -30.96 -25.43
N ARG A 175 -10.32 -30.42 -26.13
CA ARG A 175 -11.27 -31.24 -26.89
C ARG A 175 -10.44 -31.87 -28.01
N GLU A 176 -10.34 -33.20 -28.00
CA GLU A 176 -9.92 -33.95 -29.17
C GLU A 176 -11.05 -33.86 -30.21
N GLU A 177 -10.63 -33.69 -31.46
CA GLU A 177 -11.45 -33.48 -32.66
C GLU A 177 -12.26 -34.72 -33.04
#